data_AF-A0A4R4FCM6-F1
#
_entry.id   AF-A0A4R4FCM6-F1
#
_cell.length_a   1.000
_cell.length_b   1.000
_cell.length_c   1.000
_cell.angle_alpha   90.00
_cell.angle_beta   90.00
_cell.angle_gamma   90.00
#
_symmetry.space_group_name_H-M   'P 1'
#
loop_
_entity.id
_entity.type
_entity.pdbx_description
1 polymer ?
#
loop_
_entity_poly.entity_id
_entity_poly.type
_entity_poly.pdbx_seq_one_letter_code
_entity_poly.pdbx_strand_id
1 'polypeptide(L)'
;MFVLIIRETNKRKKGNIIGRLRFDTLKEAFACYGEGSLVPIDTLPQILMYAKSGCQPVHICESERPDKKGKIVCWYLKSETQYAYRKWKESKPKKEEKNQ
;
A
#
# COMPACT_ATOMS: atom_id res chain seq x y z
N MET A 1 2.57 24.17 2.24
CA MET A 1 1.20 23.64 2.38
C MET A 1 0.96 22.69 1.22
N PHE A 2 1.26 21.41 1.38
CA PHE A 2 1.08 20.41 0.33
C PHE A 2 -0.34 19.88 0.41
N VAL A 3 -1.23 20.44 -0.40
CA VAL A 3 -2.56 19.87 -0.66
C VAL A 3 -2.33 18.60 -1.48
N LEU A 4 -2.23 17.46 -0.79
CA LEU A 4 -2.28 16.17 -1.45
C LEU A 4 -3.70 16.05 -2.00
N ILE A 5 -3.84 16.20 -3.32
CA ILE A 5 -5.11 16.01 -4.03
C ILE A 5 -5.46 14.53 -3.91
N ILE A 6 -6.11 14.16 -2.81
CA ILE A 6 -6.90 12.94 -2.74
C ILE A 6 -8.07 13.21 -3.69
N ARG A 7 -8.01 12.62 -4.88
CA ARG A 7 -9.10 12.63 -5.85
C ARG A 7 -10.33 12.00 -5.20
N GLU A 8 -11.19 12.84 -4.66
CA GLU A 8 -12.53 12.50 -4.23
C GLU A 8 -13.35 12.14 -5.47
N THR A 9 -13.46 10.83 -5.74
CA THR A 9 -14.33 10.30 -6.79
C THR A 9 -15.63 9.84 -6.15
N ASN A 10 -16.59 10.76 -6.24
CA ASN A 10 -18.00 10.68 -5.92
C ASN A 10 -18.74 9.64 -6.79
N LYS A 11 -19.92 9.22 -6.31
CA LYS A 11 -21.10 8.68 -7.02
C LYS A 11 -21.39 7.18 -6.88
N ARG A 12 -22.37 6.90 -6.01
CA ARG A 12 -23.25 5.72 -6.09
C ARG A 12 -23.88 5.67 -7.48
N LYS A 13 -23.60 4.63 -8.27
CA LYS A 13 -24.43 4.22 -9.42
C LYS A 13 -24.52 2.70 -9.46
N LYS A 14 -25.75 2.18 -9.49
CA LYS A 14 -26.07 0.80 -9.86
C LYS A 14 -25.78 0.62 -11.36
N GLY A 15 -24.98 -0.38 -11.71
CA GLY A 15 -24.68 -0.76 -13.10
C GLY A 15 -23.18 -0.84 -13.37
N ASN A 16 -22.68 -2.05 -13.61
CA ASN A 16 -21.30 -2.44 -14.01
C ASN A 16 -20.25 -1.32 -13.98
N ILE A 17 -19.65 -1.12 -12.81
CA ILE A 17 -18.47 -0.27 -12.63
C ILE A 17 -17.33 -1.23 -12.31
N ILE A 18 -16.32 -1.33 -13.18
CA ILE A 18 -15.01 -1.89 -12.82
C ILE A 18 -14.30 -0.85 -11.95
N GLY A 19 -14.92 -0.51 -10.82
CA GLY A 19 -14.39 0.38 -9.81
C GLY A 19 -13.56 -0.45 -8.85
N ARG A 20 -12.37 0.03 -8.49
CA ARG A 20 -11.52 -0.64 -7.50
C ARG A 20 -12.30 -0.70 -6.18
N LEU A 21 -12.45 -1.91 -5.63
CA LEU A 21 -13.11 -2.12 -4.35
C LEU A 21 -12.44 -1.23 -3.28
N ARG A 22 -13.25 -0.45 -2.58
CA ARG A 22 -12.82 0.31 -1.40
C ARG A 22 -13.33 -0.42 -0.17
N PHE A 23 -12.46 -0.55 0.82
CA PHE A 23 -12.75 -1.20 2.09
C PHE A 23 -12.60 -0.17 3.20
N ASP A 24 -13.62 -0.07 4.05
CA ASP A 24 -13.61 0.85 5.18
C ASP A 24 -12.73 0.31 6.31
N THR A 25 -12.63 -1.02 6.41
CA THR A 25 -11.80 -1.70 7.40
C THR A 25 -10.83 -2.68 6.76
N LEU A 26 -9.69 -2.88 7.42
CA LEU A 26 -8.71 -3.90 7.01
C LEU A 26 -9.30 -5.32 7.05
N LYS A 27 -10.22 -5.59 7.99
CA LYS A 27 -10.90 -6.89 8.12
C LYS A 27 -11.69 -7.26 6.87
N GLU A 28 -12.37 -6.28 6.26
CA GLU A 28 -13.10 -6.50 5.01
C GLU A 28 -12.14 -6.79 3.84
N ALA A 29 -11.01 -6.07 3.78
CA ALA A 29 -10.00 -6.32 2.76
C ALA A 29 -9.41 -7.74 2.89
N PHE A 30 -9.15 -8.21 4.11
CA PHE A 30 -8.72 -9.58 4.37
C PHE A 30 -9.79 -10.61 4.05
N ALA A 31 -11.05 -10.37 4.38
CA ALA A 31 -12.15 -11.27 4.02
C ALA A 31 -12.30 -11.40 2.49
N CYS A 32 -12.05 -10.33 1.74
CA CYS A 32 -12.17 -10.33 0.28
C CYS A 32 -10.99 -11.01 -0.43
N TYR A 33 -9.76 -10.76 0.00
CA TYR A 33 -8.55 -11.22 -0.73
C TYR A 33 -7.82 -12.38 -0.06
N GLY A 34 -8.11 -12.65 1.21
CA GLY A 34 -7.33 -13.54 2.07
C GLY A 34 -6.15 -12.81 2.73
N GLU A 35 -5.90 -13.13 4.00
CA GLU A 35 -4.85 -12.51 4.81
C GLU A 35 -3.45 -12.67 4.19
N GLY A 36 -3.15 -13.82 3.59
CA GLY A 36 -1.85 -14.09 2.95
C GLY A 36 -1.63 -13.39 1.60
N SER A 37 -2.68 -12.78 1.04
CA SER A 37 -2.65 -12.13 -0.28
C SER A 37 -2.30 -10.65 -0.18
N LEU A 38 -2.39 -10.05 1.01
CA LEU A 38 -2.10 -8.63 1.23
C LEU A 38 -0.74 -8.45 1.92
N VAL A 39 -0.03 -7.40 1.53
CA VAL A 39 1.27 -7.04 2.11
C VAL A 39 1.22 -5.62 2.68
N PRO A 40 1.60 -5.45 3.97
CA PRO A 40 1.70 -4.13 4.57
C PRO A 40 3.04 -3.48 4.22
N ILE A 41 3.00 -2.19 3.86
CA ILE A 41 4.20 -1.37 3.66
C ILE A 41 4.03 -0.08 4.45
N ASP A 42 4.99 0.21 5.31
CA ASP A 42 4.99 1.34 6.26
C ASP A 42 6.13 2.34 6.02
N THR A 43 7.00 2.08 5.03
CA THR A 43 8.10 2.98 4.69
C THR A 43 7.71 3.86 3.50
N LEU A 44 7.70 5.17 3.73
CA LEU A 44 7.32 6.15 2.71
C LEU A 44 8.12 6.02 1.39
N PRO A 45 9.45 5.78 1.40
CA PRO A 45 10.20 5.59 0.16
C PRO A 45 9.69 4.40 -0.68
N GLN A 46 9.36 3.27 -0.03
CA GLN A 46 8.82 2.10 -0.73
C GLN A 46 7.40 2.37 -1.24
N ILE A 47 6.56 3.05 -0.44
CA ILE A 47 5.20 3.46 -0.83
C ILE A 47 5.24 4.34 -2.09
N LEU A 48 6.11 5.36 -2.12
CA LEU A 48 6.27 6.25 -3.26
C LEU A 48 6.76 5.51 -4.50
N MET A 49 7.68 4.56 -4.33
CA MET A 49 8.18 3.76 -5.43
C MET A 49 7.12 2.82 -6.01
N TYR A 50 6.28 2.23 -5.16
CA TYR A 50 5.14 1.41 -5.57
C TYR A 50 4.13 2.25 -6.34
N ALA A 51 3.80 3.44 -5.84
CA ALA A 51 2.93 4.39 -6.54
C ALA A 51 3.48 4.79 -7.92
N LYS A 52 4.79 5.06 -8.02
CA LYS A 52 5.47 5.33 -9.31
C LYS A 52 5.42 4.14 -10.27
N SER A 53 5.35 2.92 -9.74
CA SER A 53 5.26 1.68 -10.53
C SER A 53 3.82 1.33 -10.93
N GLY A 54 2.84 2.20 -10.63
CA GLY A 54 1.42 1.97 -10.90
C GLY A 54 0.69 1.12 -9.86
N CYS A 55 1.38 0.65 -8.81
CA CYS A 55 0.75 -0.08 -7.73
C CYS A 55 -0.05 0.89 -6.84
N GLN A 56 -1.30 0.57 -6.59
CA GLN A 56 -2.17 1.34 -5.72
C GLN A 56 -2.52 0.51 -4.47
N PRO A 57 -2.56 1.08 -3.26
CA PRO A 57 -2.97 0.33 -2.07
C PRO A 57 -4.46 -0.03 -2.15
N VAL A 58 -4.84 -1.19 -1.61
CA VAL A 58 -6.25 -1.60 -1.45
C VAL A 58 -6.86 -1.03 -0.18
N HIS A 59 -6.03 -0.76 0.83
CA HIS A 59 -6.43 -0.16 2.09
C HIS A 59 -5.27 0.65 2.68
N ILE A 60 -5.57 1.77 3.33
CA ILE A 60 -4.59 2.65 3.97
C ILE A 60 -5.09 2.92 5.38
N CYS A 61 -4.25 2.66 6.38
CA CYS A 61 -4.59 2.88 7.78
C CYS A 61 -3.37 3.40 8.55
N GLU A 62 -3.61 3.87 9.77
CA GLU A 62 -2.51 4.07 10.72
C GLU A 62 -2.05 2.70 11.26
N SER A 63 -0.76 2.59 11.59
CA SER A 63 -0.21 1.41 12.22
C SER A 63 -0.80 1.18 13.60
N GLU A 64 -1.39 0.00 13.81
CA GLU A 64 -1.85 -0.47 15.13
C GLU A 64 -0.70 -0.92 16.04
N ARG A 65 0.50 -1.14 15.48
CA ARG A 65 1.66 -1.58 16.26
C ARG A 65 2.14 -0.49 17.23
N PRO A 66 2.37 -0.81 18.52
CA PRO A 66 2.85 0.16 19.51
C PRO A 66 4.16 0.86 19.12
N ASP A 67 5.09 0.11 18.50
CA ASP A 67 6.41 0.62 18.07
C ASP A 67 6.35 1.51 16.83
N LYS A 68 5.18 1.65 16.19
CA LYS A 68 4.99 2.33 14.91
C LYS A 68 3.76 3.24 14.88
N LYS A 69 3.22 3.60 16.04
CA LYS A 69 2.09 4.53 16.16
C LYS A 69 2.37 5.83 15.37
N GLY A 70 1.37 6.37 14.69
CA GLY A 70 1.48 7.55 13.83
C GLY A 70 2.03 7.27 12.42
N LYS A 71 2.47 6.05 12.11
CA LYS A 71 2.93 5.69 10.77
C LYS A 71 1.77 5.24 9.89
N ILE A 72 1.77 5.69 8.65
CA ILE A 72 0.85 5.22 7.63
C ILE A 72 1.29 3.82 7.17
N VAL A 73 0.34 2.90 7.12
CA VAL A 73 0.48 1.56 6.57
C VAL A 73 -0.40 1.46 5.34
N CYS A 74 0.21 1.17 4.20
CA CYS A 74 -0.46 0.92 2.95
C CYS A 74 -0.47 -0.59 2.67
N TRP A 75 -1.66 -1.16 2.52
CA TRP A 75 -1.86 -2.57 2.19
C TRP A 75 -2.00 -2.74 0.69
N TYR A 76 -1.24 -3.65 0.10
CA TYR A 76 -1.25 -3.92 -1.34
C TYR A 76 -1.51 -5.39 -1.63
N LEU A 77 -2.05 -5.69 -2.82
CA LEU A 77 -2.12 -7.05 -3.32
C LEU A 77 -0.72 -7.57 -3.70
N LYS A 78 -0.37 -8.74 -3.17
CA LYS A 78 0.92 -9.39 -3.45
C LYS A 78 1.10 -9.72 -4.93
N SER A 79 0.02 -10.09 -5.63
CA SER A 79 0.02 -10.35 -7.07
C SER A 79 0.39 -9.11 -7.89
N GLU A 80 -0.12 -7.93 -7.50
CA GLU A 80 0.10 -6.66 -8.22
C GLU A 80 1.49 -6.06 -7.94
N THR A 81 2.13 -6.46 -6.85
CA THR A 81 3.35 -5.80 -6.36
C THR A 81 4.64 -6.53 -6.69
N GLN A 82 4.60 -7.69 -7.37
CA GLN A 82 5.80 -8.47 -7.65
C GLN A 82 6.87 -7.70 -8.43
N TYR A 83 6.46 -6.94 -9.45
CA TYR A 83 7.38 -6.13 -10.26
C TYR A 83 8.01 -5.01 -9.43
N ALA A 84 7.19 -4.21 -8.74
CA ALA A 84 7.66 -3.12 -7.88
C ALA A 84 8.56 -3.65 -6.75
N TYR A 85 8.25 -4.80 -6.17
CA TYR A 85 9.06 -5.44 -5.15
C TYR A 85 10.45 -5.84 -5.66
N ARG A 86 10.54 -6.43 -6.86
CA ARG A 86 11.83 -6.77 -7.50
C ARG A 86 12.68 -5.51 -7.69
N LYS A 87 12.08 -4.46 -8.26
CA LYS A 87 12.75 -3.18 -8.47
C LYS A 87 13.19 -2.51 -7.15
N TRP A 88 12.37 -2.63 -6.10
CA TRP A 88 12.71 -2.11 -4.77
C TRP A 88 13.97 -2.76 -4.22
N LYS A 89 14.06 -4.10 -4.34
CA LYS A 89 15.23 -4.87 -3.91
C LYS A 89 16.49 -4.50 -4.68
N GLU A 90 16.39 -4.27 -5.98
CA GLU A 90 17.50 -3.81 -6.83
C GLU A 90 17.99 -2.41 -6.43
N SER A 91 17.06 -1.50 -6.08
CA SER A 91 17.38 -0.11 -5.74
C SER A 91 17.75 0.12 -4.27
N LYS A 92 17.58 -0.88 -3.40
CA LYS A 92 17.74 -0.69 -1.96
C LYS A 92 19.22 -0.41 -1.67
N PRO A 93 19.57 0.70 -0.98
CA PRO A 93 20.95 0.92 -0.58
C PRO A 93 21.38 -0.27 0.28
N LYS A 94 22.39 -1.01 -0.18
CA LYS A 94 23.02 -2.07 0.61
C LYS A 94 23.59 -1.37 1.83
N LYS A 95 23.21 -1.80 3.04
CA LYS A 95 23.96 -1.39 4.22
C LYS A 95 25.38 -1.87 3.98
N GLU A 96 26.33 -0.96 3.90
CA GLU A 96 27.74 -1.32 4.01
C GLU A 96 27.88 -2.09 5.32
N GLU A 97 28.22 -3.37 5.22
CA GLU A 97 28.64 -4.17 6.36
C GLU A 97 29.90 -3.48 6.88
N LYS A 98 29.74 -2.66 7.92
CA LYS A 98 30.88 -2.22 8.72
C LYS A 98 31.40 -3.47 9.43
N ASN A 99 32.36 -4.14 8.78
CA ASN A 99 33.27 -5.05 9.46
C ASN A 99 34.05 -4.19 10.47
N GLN A 100 33.68 -4.31 11.73
CA GLN A 100 34.38 -3.73 12.87
C GLN A 100 34.79 -4.87 13.81
#